data_AF-A0A2N2URE8-F1
#
_entry.id   AF-A0A2N2URE8-F1
#
_cell.length_a   1.000
_cell.length_b   1.000
_cell.length_c   1.000
_cell.angle_alpha   90.00
_cell.angle_beta   90.00
_cell.angle_gamma   90.00
#
_symmetry.space_group_name_H-M   'P 1'
#
loop_
_entity.id
_entity.type
_entity.pdbx_description
1 polymer ?
#
loop_
_entity_poly.entity_id
_entity_poly.type
_entity_poly.pdbx_seq_one_letter_code
_entity_poly.pdbx_strand_id
1 'polypeptide(L)' 'IPLYGSLWGLATASATLDPLALDADEVDRRIAERGIGQLQHYNGEVHRAQFALPNHLRKLLGG' A
#
# COMPACT_ATOMS: atom_id res chain seq x y z
N ILE A 1 -11.87 -4.16 -0.30
CA ILE A 1 -12.83 -3.91 0.79
C ILE A 1 -14.04 -4.83 0.59
N PRO A 2 -14.31 -5.80 1.49
CA PRO A 2 -15.27 -6.87 1.22
C PRO A 2 -16.70 -6.39 0.87
N LEU A 3 -17.20 -5.37 1.55
CA LEU A 3 -18.58 -4.88 1.37
C LEU A 3 -18.79 -4.05 0.09
N TYR A 4 -17.72 -3.62 -0.60
CA TYR A 4 -17.83 -2.68 -1.71
C TYR A 4 -18.10 -3.37 -3.06
N GLY A 5 -18.17 -4.70 -3.08
CA GLY A 5 -18.59 -5.49 -4.25
C GLY A 5 -17.65 -5.42 -5.47
N SER A 6 -16.54 -4.71 -5.36
CA SER A 6 -15.60 -4.45 -6.45
C SER A 6 -14.21 -4.09 -5.93
N LEU A 7 -13.24 -3.95 -6.85
CA LEU A 7 -11.93 -3.41 -6.53
C LEU A 7 -12.07 -1.97 -6.06
N TRP A 8 -11.39 -1.64 -4.96
CA TRP A 8 -11.34 -0.28 -4.44
C TRP A 8 -9.88 0.16 -4.32
N GLY A 9 -9.61 1.43 -4.60
CA GLY A 9 -8.26 1.99 -4.62
C GLY A 9 -8.21 3.35 -3.94
N LEU A 10 -7.01 3.70 -3.50
CA LEU A 10 -6.65 5.00 -2.95
C LEU A 10 -5.52 5.58 -3.79
N ALA A 11 -5.49 6.91 -3.92
CA ALA A 11 -4.34 7.62 -4.48
C ALA A 11 -3.51 8.22 -3.34
N THR A 12 -2.19 8.13 -3.46
CA THR A 12 -1.24 8.81 -2.58
C THR A 12 -0.27 9.62 -3.43
N ALA A 13 0.07 10.82 -2.98
CA ALA A 13 0.98 11.71 -3.67
C ALA A 13 1.80 12.48 -2.64
N SER A 14 3.08 12.70 -2.95
CA SER A 14 3.99 13.50 -2.14
C SER A 14 4.97 14.22 -3.06
N ALA A 15 5.36 15.43 -2.68
CA ALA A 15 6.36 16.22 -3.41
C ALA A 15 7.80 15.83 -3.05
N THR A 16 8.00 15.18 -1.89
CA THR A 16 9.33 14.97 -1.30
C THR A 16 9.68 13.51 -1.07
N LEU A 17 8.71 12.60 -1.16
CA LEU A 17 8.88 11.18 -0.88
C LEU A 17 8.25 10.36 -1.99
N ASP A 18 8.94 9.30 -2.42
CA ASP A 18 8.35 8.28 -3.27
C ASP A 18 7.64 7.23 -2.39
N PRO A 19 6.30 7.09 -2.47
CA PRO A 19 5.57 6.07 -1.73
C PRO A 19 5.96 4.64 -2.11
N LEU A 20 6.50 4.42 -3.32
CA LEU A 20 6.89 3.10 -3.83
C LEU A 20 8.28 2.66 -3.37
N ALA A 21 9.07 3.59 -2.81
CA ALA A 21 10.44 3.33 -2.41
C ALA A 21 10.58 2.53 -1.09
N LEU A 22 9.48 2.34 -0.34
CA LEU A 22 9.50 1.58 0.91
C LEU A 22 9.47 0.08 0.64
N ASP A 23 10.46 -0.64 1.18
CA ASP A 23 10.40 -2.09 1.31
C ASP A 23 9.51 -2.52 2.50
N ALA A 24 9.25 -3.82 2.61
CA ALA A 24 8.36 -4.34 3.63
C ALA A 24 8.97 -4.21 5.03
N ASP A 25 10.27 -4.49 5.16
CA ASP A 25 11.00 -4.47 6.43
C ASP A 25 11.00 -3.06 7.05
N GLU A 26 11.20 -2.03 6.23
CA GLU A 26 11.15 -0.64 6.65
C GLU A 26 9.75 -0.22 7.11
N VAL A 27 8.70 -0.73 6.47
CA VAL A 27 7.31 -0.51 6.90
C VAL A 27 7.07 -1.16 8.27
N ASP A 28 7.47 -2.42 8.44
CA ASP A 28 7.30 -3.14 9.71
C ASP A 28 8.11 -2.50 10.84
N ARG A 29 9.34 -2.04 10.56
CA ARG A 29 10.15 -1.26 11.50
C ARG A 29 9.41 0.00 11.95
N ARG A 30 8.85 0.77 11.02
CA ARG A 30 8.09 2.00 11.33
C ARG A 30 6.81 1.72 12.12
N ILE A 31 6.11 0.63 11.82
CA ILE A 31 4.92 0.20 12.58
C ILE A 31 5.31 -0.07 14.04
N ALA A 32 6.41 -0.81 14.26
CA ALA A 32 6.92 -1.12 15.59
C ALA A 32 7.37 0.13 16.36
N GLU A 33 8.18 1.00 15.73
CA GLU A 33 8.68 2.24 16.34
C GLU A 33 7.57 3.20 16.75
N ARG A 34 6.45 3.18 16.03
CA ARG A 34 5.28 4.01 16.32
C ARG A 34 4.31 3.35 17.32
N GLY A 35 4.58 2.13 17.76
CA GLY A 35 3.73 1.39 18.70
C GLY A 35 2.35 1.02 18.13
N ILE A 36 2.23 0.88 16.80
CA ILE A 36 0.95 0.55 16.14
C ILE A 36 0.76 -0.98 16.20
N GLY A 37 0.10 -1.45 17.26
CA GLY A 37 -0.13 -2.88 17.50
C GLY A 37 -1.50 -3.39 17.00
N GLN A 38 -1.72 -4.70 17.19
CA GLN A 38 -3.00 -5.40 16.95
C GLN A 38 -3.56 -5.29 15.52
N LEU A 39 -2.72 -4.97 14.54
CA LEU A 39 -3.09 -4.94 13.13
C LEU A 39 -3.52 -6.34 12.65
N GLN A 40 -4.72 -6.43 12.07
CA GLN A 40 -5.26 -7.69 11.54
C GLN A 40 -5.04 -7.86 10.03
N HIS A 41 -4.76 -6.77 9.33
CA HIS A 41 -4.67 -6.74 7.86
C HIS A 41 -3.37 -6.11 7.36
N TYR A 42 -2.87 -5.06 8.01
CA TYR A 42 -1.77 -4.25 7.50
C TYR A 42 -0.42 -4.72 8.05
N ASN A 43 0.56 -4.86 7.18
CA ASN A 43 1.97 -5.18 7.44
C ASN A 43 2.80 -4.73 6.23
N GLY A 44 4.13 -4.89 6.27
CA GLY A 44 5.03 -4.48 5.19
C GLY A 44 4.71 -5.09 3.82
N GLU A 45 4.43 -6.39 3.77
CA GLU A 45 4.07 -7.07 2.51
C GLU A 45 2.73 -6.57 1.95
N VAL A 46 1.73 -6.38 2.80
CA VAL A 46 0.42 -5.83 2.41
C VAL A 46 0.53 -4.35 2.00
N HIS A 47 1.44 -3.58 2.60
CA HIS A 47 1.74 -2.22 2.16
C HIS A 47 2.25 -2.22 0.71
N ARG A 48 3.24 -3.05 0.39
CA ARG A 48 3.79 -3.15 -0.98
C ARG A 48 2.74 -3.65 -1.97
N ALA A 49 1.96 -4.65 -1.59
CA ALA A 49 0.92 -5.23 -2.44
C ALA A 49 -0.17 -4.21 -2.83
N GLN A 50 -0.44 -3.19 -2.01
CA GLN A 50 -1.41 -2.13 -2.35
C GLN A 50 -1.03 -1.31 -3.60
N PHE A 51 0.25 -1.27 -3.95
CA PHE A 51 0.74 -0.58 -5.15
C PHE A 51 0.82 -1.49 -6.38
N ALA A 52 0.63 -2.80 -6.21
CA ALA A 52 0.62 -3.74 -7.32
C ALA A 52 -0.72 -3.64 -8.06
N LEU A 53 -0.71 -2.99 -9.23
CA LEU A 53 -1.90 -2.80 -10.04
C LEU A 53 -2.15 -3.98 -10.97
N PRO A 54 -3.39 -4.49 -11.07
CA PRO A 54 -3.79 -5.40 -12.14
C PRO A 54 -3.49 -4.82 -13.53
N ASN A 55 -3.17 -5.68 -14.50
CA ASN A 55 -2.75 -5.25 -15.84
C ASN A 55 -3.72 -4.30 -16.55
N HIS A 56 -5.03 -4.46 -16.36
CA HIS A 56 -6.02 -3.57 -16.97
C HIS A 56 -5.94 -2.15 -16.39
N LEU A 57 -5.66 -2.00 -15.09
CA LEU A 57 -5.46 -0.70 -14.47
C LEU A 57 -4.11 -0.09 -14.84
N ARG A 58 -3.04 -0.89 -14.94
CA ARG A 58 -1.74 -0.41 -15.44
C ARG A 58 -1.88 0.27 -16.79
N LYS A 59 -2.61 -0.36 -17.72
CA LYS A 59 -2.89 0.21 -19.05
C LYS A 59 -3.71 1.50 -18.98
N LEU A 60 -4.74 1.54 -18.13
CA LEU A 60 -5.61 2.71 -18.01
C LEU A 60 -4.93 3.92 -17.37
N LEU A 61 -4.00 3.68 -16.43
CA LEU A 61 -3.34 4.72 -15.64
C LEU A 61 -1.99 5.17 -16.24
N GLY A 62 -1.69 4.76 -17.47
CA GLY A 62 -0.51 5.22 -18.22
C GLY A 62 0.81 4.58 -17.78
N GLY A 63 0.76 3.35 -17.27
CA GLY A 63 1.96 2.57 -16.92
C GLY A 63 2.56 1.76 -18.06
#